data_AF-A0A925DLP2-F1
#
_entry.id   AF-A0A925DLP2-F1
#
_cell.length_a   1.000
_cell.length_b   1.000
_cell.length_c   1.000
_cell.angle_alpha   90.00
_cell.angle_beta   90.00
_cell.angle_gamma   90.00
#
_symmetry.space_group_name_H-M   'P 1'
#
loop_
_entity.id
_entity.type
_entity.pdbx_description
1 polymer ?
#
loop_
_entity_poly.entity_id
_entity_poly.type
_entity_poly.pdbx_seq_one_letter_code
_entity_poly.pdbx_strand_id
1 'polypeptide(L)'
;MIYGIGTDICQISRIEQALARHGERFAEKILGPQEMQTFHARRAANAVRGLRFLATRFAAKEAFSKAIGLGLRMPMTWRAAQMLNAPSGKPMIVCGGVLEQFMRERGLSAQVTISDEADYAVAFVIVEQDAAPAR
;
A
#
# COMPACT_ATOMS: atom_id res chain seq x y z
N MET A 1 5.78 0.47 21.00
CA MET A 1 6.41 -0.86 20.81
C MET A 1 6.02 -1.39 19.44
N ILE A 2 6.84 -2.21 18.77
CA ILE A 2 6.46 -2.81 17.48
C ILE A 2 5.21 -3.68 17.69
N TYR A 3 4.14 -3.36 16.98
CA TYR A 3 2.89 -4.13 16.93
C TYR A 3 3.03 -5.30 15.96
N GLY A 4 3.61 -5.05 14.79
CA GLY A 4 3.79 -6.04 13.75
C GLY A 4 4.67 -5.54 12.61
N ILE A 5 5.20 -6.49 11.86
CA ILE A 5 6.00 -6.24 10.66
C ILE A 5 5.35 -6.94 9.47
N GLY A 6 5.58 -6.40 8.29
CA GLY A 6 5.10 -7.00 7.06
C GLY A 6 6.04 -6.73 5.90
N THR A 7 6.19 -7.74 5.05
CA THR A 7 6.91 -7.59 3.78
C THR A 7 6.14 -8.31 2.68
N ASP A 8 6.28 -7.82 1.47
CA ASP A 8 5.78 -8.46 0.28
C ASP A 8 6.71 -8.18 -0.91
N ILE A 9 6.88 -9.18 -1.76
CA ILE A 9 7.56 -9.08 -3.04
C ILE A 9 6.59 -9.43 -4.15
N CYS A 10 6.51 -8.56 -5.14
CA CYS A 10 5.59 -8.66 -6.25
C CYS A 10 6.35 -8.70 -7.57
N GLN A 11 6.13 -9.76 -8.36
CA GLN A 11 6.67 -9.83 -9.71
C GLN A 11 5.85 -8.91 -10.63
N ILE A 12 6.51 -7.95 -11.28
CA ILE A 12 5.86 -6.91 -12.09
C ILE A 12 5.09 -7.51 -13.26
N SER A 13 5.61 -8.58 -13.88
CA SER A 13 4.93 -9.29 -14.96
C SER A 13 3.58 -9.88 -14.56
N ARG A 14 3.37 -10.23 -13.28
CA ARG A 14 2.06 -10.70 -12.78
C ARG A 14 1.03 -9.56 -12.73
N ILE A 15 1.48 -8.37 -12.35
CA ILE A 15 0.66 -7.16 -12.34
C ILE A 15 0.32 -6.74 -13.77
N GLU A 16 1.28 -6.85 -14.68
CA GLU A 16 1.07 -6.59 -16.10
C GLU A 16 0.02 -7.51 -16.70
N GLN A 17 0.13 -8.81 -16.48
CA GLN A 17 -0.84 -9.79 -16.96
C GLN A 17 -2.25 -9.55 -16.39
N ALA A 18 -2.34 -9.20 -15.10
CA ALA A 18 -3.62 -8.88 -14.46
C ALA A 18 -4.22 -7.59 -15.04
N LEU A 19 -3.41 -6.55 -15.24
CA LEU A 19 -3.83 -5.28 -15.84
C LEU A 19 -4.25 -5.46 -17.29
N ALA A 20 -3.54 -6.28 -18.07
CA ALA A 20 -3.90 -6.61 -19.45
C ALA A 20 -5.23 -7.37 -19.53
N ARG A 21 -5.47 -8.31 -18.61
CA ARG A 21 -6.70 -9.13 -18.58
C ARG A 21 -7.94 -8.35 -18.14
N HIS A 22 -7.78 -7.48 -17.15
CA HIS A 22 -8.91 -6.83 -16.48
C HIS A 22 -9.03 -5.33 -16.77
N GLY A 23 -8.05 -4.76 -17.46
CA GLY A 23 -7.98 -3.34 -17.75
C GLY A 23 -7.94 -2.49 -16.48
N GLU A 24 -8.44 -1.26 -16.60
CA GLU A 24 -8.40 -0.25 -15.54
C GLU A 24 -9.13 -0.68 -14.25
N ARG A 25 -10.15 -1.56 -14.36
CA ARG A 25 -10.87 -2.11 -13.21
C ARG A 25 -9.95 -2.79 -12.19
N PHE A 26 -8.83 -3.37 -12.64
CA PHE A 26 -7.84 -3.94 -11.74
C PHE A 26 -7.10 -2.88 -10.93
N ALA A 27 -6.71 -1.78 -11.57
CA ALA A 27 -6.10 -0.64 -10.90
C ALA A 27 -7.09 0.00 -9.91
N GLU A 28 -8.35 0.19 -10.30
CA GLU A 28 -9.41 0.75 -9.45
C GLU A 28 -9.72 -0.11 -8.22
N LYS A 29 -9.57 -1.43 -8.34
CA LYS A 29 -9.71 -2.36 -7.21
C LYS A 29 -8.60 -2.15 -6.18
N ILE A 30 -7.37 -1.91 -6.65
CA ILE A 30 -6.18 -1.83 -5.80
C ILE A 30 -6.01 -0.42 -5.23
N LEU A 31 -6.14 0.61 -6.06
CA LEU A 31 -5.71 1.97 -5.78
C LEU A 31 -6.84 2.79 -5.13
N GLY A 32 -6.47 3.59 -4.14
CA GLY A 32 -7.32 4.64 -3.60
C GLY A 32 -7.37 5.86 -4.53
N PRO A 33 -8.25 6.83 -4.23
CA PRO A 33 -8.51 7.95 -5.13
C PRO A 33 -7.27 8.81 -5.42
N GLN A 34 -6.43 9.11 -4.42
CA GLN A 34 -5.20 9.88 -4.62
C GLN A 34 -4.14 9.08 -5.38
N GLU A 35 -4.07 7.77 -5.15
CA GLU A 35 -3.15 6.90 -5.90
C GLU A 35 -3.56 6.76 -7.36
N MET A 36 -4.87 6.70 -7.66
CA MET A 36 -5.39 6.64 -9.03
C MET A 36 -4.95 7.87 -9.84
N GLN A 37 -5.01 9.06 -9.26
CA GLN A 37 -4.52 10.29 -9.91
C GLN A 37 -3.04 10.17 -10.29
N THR A 38 -2.21 9.66 -9.37
CA THR A 38 -0.78 9.45 -9.61
C THR A 38 -0.53 8.37 -10.66
N PHE A 39 -1.31 7.28 -10.61
CA PHE A 39 -1.24 6.20 -11.58
C PHE A 39 -1.53 6.67 -13.00
N HIS A 40 -2.63 7.42 -13.21
CA HIS A 40 -2.95 7.98 -14.52
C HIS A 40 -1.86 8.91 -15.03
N ALA A 41 -1.37 9.84 -14.19
CA ALA A 41 -0.30 10.76 -14.56
C ALA A 41 0.98 10.02 -14.97
N ARG A 42 1.41 9.02 -14.19
CA ARG A 42 2.61 8.22 -14.51
C ARG A 42 2.42 7.37 -15.76
N ARG A 43 1.26 6.73 -15.92
CA ARG A 43 0.94 5.88 -17.08
C ARG A 43 0.88 6.68 -18.37
N ALA A 44 0.30 7.89 -18.34
CA ALA A 44 0.26 8.80 -19.48
C ALA A 44 1.66 9.24 -19.91
N ALA A 45 2.54 9.51 -18.94
CA ALA A 45 3.94 9.84 -19.24
C ALA A 45 4.74 8.64 -19.76
N ASN A 46 4.53 7.45 -19.19
CA ASN A 46 5.19 6.21 -19.60
C ASN A 46 4.43 4.99 -19.02
N ALA A 47 4.01 4.08 -19.90
CA ALA A 47 3.24 2.90 -19.50
C ALA A 47 3.95 2.03 -18.44
N VAL A 48 5.27 1.83 -18.57
CA VAL A 48 6.10 1.08 -17.62
C VAL A 48 6.13 1.77 -16.25
N ARG A 49 6.21 3.11 -16.19
CA ARG A 49 6.14 3.85 -14.92
C ARG A 49 4.79 3.70 -14.23
N GLY A 50 3.70 3.67 -15.00
CA GLY A 50 2.36 3.37 -14.47
C GLY A 50 2.26 1.95 -13.92
N LEU A 51 2.79 0.97 -14.66
CA LEU A 51 2.83 -0.44 -14.26
C LEU A 51 3.65 -0.65 -12.97
N ARG A 52 4.87 -0.13 -12.91
CA ARG A 52 5.72 -0.18 -11.71
C ARG A 52 5.05 0.51 -10.51
N PHE A 53 4.39 1.64 -10.74
CA PHE A 53 3.61 2.29 -9.68
C PHE A 53 2.52 1.37 -9.13
N LEU A 54 1.70 0.76 -10.00
CA LEU A 54 0.65 -0.17 -9.54
C LEU A 54 1.24 -1.36 -8.78
N ALA A 55 2.34 -1.94 -9.26
CA ALA A 55 3.01 -3.07 -8.61
C ALA A 55 3.54 -2.72 -7.22
N THR A 56 4.19 -1.55 -7.07
CA THR A 56 4.65 -1.09 -5.75
C THR A 56 3.51 -0.86 -4.77
N ARG A 57 2.35 -0.38 -5.22
CA ARG A 57 1.15 -0.22 -4.37
C ARG A 57 0.55 -1.55 -3.97
N PHE A 58 0.56 -2.53 -4.86
CA PHE A 58 0.17 -3.89 -4.55
C PHE A 58 1.03 -4.45 -3.41
N ALA A 59 2.36 -4.47 -3.58
CA ALA A 59 3.30 -5.00 -2.59
C ALA A 59 3.19 -4.27 -1.24
N ALA A 60 3.13 -2.93 -1.25
CA ALA A 60 3.03 -2.15 -0.02
C ALA A 60 1.73 -2.39 0.74
N LYS A 61 0.60 -2.59 0.06
CA LYS A 61 -0.68 -2.88 0.71
C LYS A 61 -0.75 -4.30 1.27
N GLU A 62 -0.19 -5.28 0.56
CA GLU A 62 -0.01 -6.63 1.09
C GLU A 62 0.87 -6.62 2.34
N ALA A 63 2.03 -5.98 2.27
CA ALA A 63 2.95 -5.82 3.41
C ALA A 63 2.25 -5.14 4.60
N PHE A 64 1.51 -4.04 4.36
CA PHE A 64 0.76 -3.36 5.40
C PHE A 64 -0.32 -4.25 6.02
N SER A 65 -1.07 -4.99 5.20
CA SER A 65 -2.12 -5.88 5.67
C SER A 65 -1.60 -7.00 6.58
N LYS A 66 -0.37 -7.49 6.33
CA LYS A 66 0.35 -8.45 7.17
C LYS A 66 0.79 -7.79 8.48
N ALA A 67 1.34 -6.59 8.40
CA ALA A 67 1.87 -5.87 9.57
C ALA A 67 0.78 -5.50 10.59
N ILE A 68 -0.45 -5.23 10.16
CA ILE A 68 -1.60 -4.99 11.04
C ILE A 68 -2.33 -6.28 11.46
N GLY A 69 -1.86 -7.46 11.04
CA GLY A 69 -2.38 -8.76 11.46
C GLY A 69 -3.74 -9.18 10.87
N LEU A 70 -4.32 -8.40 9.95
CA LEU A 70 -5.64 -8.69 9.37
C LEU A 70 -5.57 -9.52 8.08
N GLY A 71 -4.51 -9.31 7.29
CA GLY A 71 -4.54 -9.58 5.85
C GLY A 71 -5.57 -8.70 5.15
N LEU A 72 -6.00 -9.08 3.95
CA LEU A 72 -7.06 -8.38 3.19
C LEU A 72 -8.46 -8.75 3.69
N ARG A 73 -8.70 -8.50 4.98
CA ARG A 73 -9.99 -8.71 5.66
C ARG A 73 -10.40 -7.44 6.38
N MET A 74 -11.71 -7.17 6.41
CA MET A 74 -12.26 -5.98 7.05
C MET A 74 -11.71 -5.80 8.48
N PRO A 75 -11.35 -4.57 8.88
CA PRO A 75 -11.53 -3.30 8.15
C PRO A 75 -10.51 -3.02 7.03
N MET A 76 -9.50 -3.89 6.85
CA MET A 76 -8.49 -3.72 5.80
C MET A 76 -9.04 -4.11 4.42
N THR A 77 -9.00 -3.15 3.51
CA THR A 77 -9.24 -3.37 2.08
C THR A 77 -8.19 -2.62 1.28
N TRP A 78 -8.03 -3.00 0.01
CA TRP A 78 -7.09 -2.35 -0.90
C TRP A 78 -7.23 -0.83 -0.93
N ARG A 79 -8.46 -0.32 -1.10
CA ARG A 79 -8.70 1.12 -1.28
C ARG A 79 -8.67 1.90 0.04
N ALA A 80 -8.88 1.21 1.17
CA ALA A 80 -8.85 1.84 2.49
C ALA A 80 -7.43 2.24 2.93
N ALA A 81 -6.39 1.57 2.42
CA ALA A 81 -4.99 1.94 2.69
C ALA A 81 -4.34 2.50 1.42
N GLN A 82 -3.86 3.73 1.47
CA GLN A 82 -3.16 4.39 0.36
C GLN A 82 -1.69 4.60 0.71
N MET A 83 -0.81 4.38 -0.26
CA MET A 83 0.62 4.64 -0.14
C MET A 83 0.94 5.92 -0.91
N LEU A 84 1.06 7.01 -0.16
CA LEU A 84 1.33 8.35 -0.68
C LEU A 84 2.76 8.75 -0.36
N ASN A 85 3.14 9.96 -0.75
CA ASN A 85 4.43 10.54 -0.44
C ASN A 85 4.21 11.86 0.30
N ALA A 86 4.97 12.08 1.37
CA ALA A 86 5.09 13.39 2.00
C ALA A 86 5.74 14.39 1.02
N PRO A 87 5.66 15.71 1.27
CA PRO A 87 6.33 16.71 0.43
C PRO A 87 7.84 16.48 0.26
N SER A 88 8.50 15.85 1.24
CA SER A 88 9.90 15.45 1.18
C SER A 88 10.20 14.25 0.26
N GLY A 89 9.16 13.61 -0.29
CA GLY A 89 9.27 12.36 -1.05
C GLY A 89 9.22 11.11 -0.18
N LYS A 90 9.27 11.20 1.16
CA LYS A 90 9.17 10.03 2.05
C LYS A 90 7.82 9.32 1.85
N PRO A 91 7.78 8.00 1.59
CA PRO A 91 6.52 7.27 1.48
C PRO A 91 5.79 7.20 2.82
N MET A 92 4.45 7.23 2.77
CA MET A 92 3.57 7.21 3.94
C MET A 92 2.30 6.40 3.67
N ILE A 93 1.74 5.81 4.72
CA ILE A 93 0.47 5.10 4.66
C ILE A 93 -0.64 6.04 5.13
N VAL A 94 -1.70 6.20 4.34
CA VAL A 94 -2.92 6.93 4.70
C VAL A 94 -4.08 5.96 4.72
N CYS A 95 -4.64 5.74 5.90
CA CYS A 95 -5.83 4.92 6.08
C CYS A 95 -7.07 5.81 6.00
N GLY A 96 -8.17 5.27 5.47
CA GLY A 96 -9.47 5.95 5.43
C GLY A 96 -10.60 5.08 5.98
N GLY A 97 -11.69 5.74 6.39
CA GLY A 97 -12.91 5.09 6.84
C GLY A 97 -12.71 4.21 8.07
N VAL A 98 -13.32 3.02 8.07
CA VAL A 98 -13.25 2.09 9.21
C VAL A 98 -11.84 1.60 9.54
N LEU A 99 -10.92 1.60 8.55
CA LEU A 99 -9.52 1.24 8.77
C LEU A 99 -8.78 2.32 9.55
N GLU A 100 -9.06 3.59 9.27
CA GLU A 100 -8.51 4.72 10.03
C GLU A 100 -8.98 4.67 11.49
N GLN A 101 -10.27 4.39 11.70
CA GLN A 101 -10.81 4.20 13.05
C GLN A 101 -10.13 3.04 13.78
N PHE A 102 -9.94 1.89 13.12
CA PHE A 102 -9.23 0.75 13.68
C PHE A 102 -7.79 1.10 14.12
N MET A 103 -7.05 1.84 13.27
CA MET A 103 -5.69 2.27 13.59
C MET A 103 -5.70 3.21 14.81
N ARG A 104 -6.60 4.20 14.82
CA ARG A 104 -6.69 5.19 15.90
C ARG A 104 -7.09 4.58 17.24
N GLU A 105 -8.13 3.74 17.28
CA GLU A 105 -8.61 3.11 18.52
C GLU A 105 -7.57 2.19 19.17
N ARG A 106 -6.62 1.69 18.36
CA ARG A 106 -5.53 0.84 18.83
C ARG A 106 -4.23 1.60 19.06
N GLY A 107 -4.18 2.91 18.82
CA GLY A 107 -2.96 3.69 18.92
C GLY A 107 -1.89 3.21 17.95
N LEU A 108 -2.27 2.80 16.73
CA LEU A 108 -1.35 2.27 15.73
C LEU A 108 -0.86 3.36 14.78
N SER A 109 0.46 3.40 14.57
CA SER A 109 1.11 4.16 13.51
C SER A 109 1.94 3.23 12.63
N ALA A 110 2.16 3.60 11.37
CA ALA A 110 2.85 2.72 10.42
C ALA A 110 3.86 3.46 9.58
N GLN A 111 5.01 2.82 9.37
CA GLN A 111 6.07 3.26 8.49
C GLN A 111 6.19 2.28 7.33
N VAL A 112 6.42 2.78 6.13
CA VAL A 112 6.60 1.97 4.93
C VAL A 112 7.86 2.41 4.19
N THR A 113 8.55 1.46 3.59
CA THR A 113 9.53 1.71 2.53
C THR A 113 9.25 0.80 1.36
N ILE A 114 9.54 1.29 0.16
CA ILE A 114 9.19 0.68 -1.12
C ILE A 114 10.42 0.77 -2.01
N SER A 115 10.75 -0.33 -2.69
CA SER A 115 11.77 -0.38 -3.72
C SER A 115 11.24 -1.20 -4.90
N ASP A 116 11.69 -0.90 -6.10
CA ASP A 116 11.42 -1.69 -7.30
C ASP A 116 12.65 -1.75 -8.18
N GLU A 117 12.73 -2.82 -8.97
CA GLU A 117 13.56 -2.86 -10.16
C GLU A 117 12.76 -3.36 -11.39
N ALA A 118 13.41 -3.93 -12.40
CA ALA A 118 12.79 -4.31 -13.66
C ALA A 118 11.68 -5.34 -13.47
N ASP A 119 11.97 -6.37 -12.66
CA ASP A 119 11.11 -7.55 -12.54
C ASP A 119 10.32 -7.59 -11.24
N TYR A 120 10.75 -6.86 -10.21
CA TYR A 120 10.20 -6.99 -8.86
C TYR A 120 9.95 -5.63 -8.20
N ALA A 121 8.85 -5.56 -7.46
CA ALA A 121 8.60 -4.53 -6.47
C ALA A 121 8.59 -5.17 -5.08
N VAL A 122 9.19 -4.51 -4.10
CA VAL A 122 9.25 -4.97 -2.71
C VAL A 122 8.83 -3.85 -1.77
N ALA A 123 8.13 -4.21 -0.70
CA ALA A 123 7.78 -3.28 0.36
C ALA A 123 8.06 -3.88 1.74
N PHE A 124 8.43 -3.01 2.66
CA PHE A 124 8.58 -3.32 4.08
C PHE A 124 7.75 -2.34 4.89
N VAL A 125 7.04 -2.87 5.87
CA VAL A 125 6.17 -2.11 6.77
C VAL A 125 6.50 -2.49 8.21
N ILE A 126 6.58 -1.46 9.05
CA ILE A 126 6.60 -1.59 10.52
C ILE A 126 5.38 -0.85 11.05
N VAL A 127 4.59 -1.53 11.87
CA VAL A 127 3.49 -0.93 12.63
C VAL A 127 3.92 -0.85 14.08
N GLU A 128 3.75 0.32 14.67
CA GLU A 128 4.05 0.61 16.05
C GLU A 128 2.75 0.89 16.79
N GLN A 129 2.67 0.43 18.03
CA GLN A 129 1.58 0.74 18.94
C GLN A 129 2.08 1.64 20.05
N ASP A 130 1.35 2.71 20.34
CA ASP A 130 1.55 3.54 21.51
C ASP A 130 1.51 2.64 22.76
N ALA A 131 2.38 2.92 23.74
CA ALA A 131 2.31 2.19 24.99
C ALA A 131 0.92 2.40 25.60
N ALA A 132 0.22 1.31 25.94
CA ALA A 132 -0.99 1.43 26.75
C ALA A 132 -0.65 2.29 27.97
N PRO A 133 -1.51 3.25 28.38
CA PRO A 133 -1.26 4.00 29.60
C PRO A 133 -1.04 2.97 30.71
N ALA A 134 0.08 3.13 31.45
CA ALA A 134 0.36 2.31 32.61
C ALA A 134 -0.89 2.34 33.51
N ARG A 135 -1.44 1.16 33.79
CA ARG A 135 -2.58 1.02 34.71
C ARG A 135 -2.19 1.47 36.11
#